data_AF-A0A932U139-F1
#
_entry.id   AF-A0A932U139-F1
#
_cell.length_a   1.000
_cell.length_b   1.000
_cell.length_c   1.000
_cell.angle_alpha   90.00
_cell.angle_beta   90.00
_cell.angle_gamma   90.00
#
_symmetry.space_group_name_H-M   'P 1'
#
loop_
_entity.id
_entity.type
_entity.pdbx_description
1 polymer ?
#
loop_
_entity_poly.entity_id
_entity_poly.type
_entity_poly.pdbx_seq_one_letter_code
_entity_poly.pdbx_strand_id
1 'polypeptide(L)'
;MSQFHKYGFHVNRTGEDVLDAIRRLRPRVIKTLESNIDFWKRVREFHPDVFLIGRDFVPQDQQNRFVDDPKGIGRAYAEKVLRLEANTVAFQGRPLFDAWESYNEVMPGHVDADQKRKYDDFQVAYGERLRAGGFEPIAMNFATGNMRGEDFLEHFAGTLETYKYLGFHEYDWPDLWRLHKENIEQKGEEGMWLCLRYRRTMDLEGVRAKYGNKHTVIITETGMTQGVSGGEDVGPWHASHPVPEEQYWRSLLWYNNELMRDDYVLAACLFVVGAVSPWHSFEHLGGVMNRLEKLDRSGPDQPIPQPVPPEKQWHAGTASDVVVPPVTPPPPVTPIPTPLPVDAGVSQQVLRAKLLAAGTASQSIHFNPNAAIQKRIFADGFVPNSSEFSTETGGLRYVGQQAEHLRTGEVRVYYVQEGLWDDVRFVGQAAG
;
A
#
# COMPACT_ATOMS: atom_id res chain seq x y z
N MET A 1 20.27 12.66 -14.22
CA MET A 1 19.46 11.83 -13.30
C MET A 1 20.38 11.34 -12.20
N SER A 2 19.89 11.22 -10.97
CA SER A 2 20.71 10.73 -9.85
C SER A 2 21.29 9.35 -10.15
N GLN A 3 22.57 9.17 -9.82
CA GLN A 3 23.23 7.87 -9.81
C GLN A 3 23.18 7.20 -8.43
N PHE A 4 22.69 7.93 -7.42
CA PHE A 4 22.70 7.51 -6.02
C PHE A 4 21.33 7.11 -5.49
N HIS A 5 20.24 7.58 -6.12
CA HIS A 5 18.90 7.18 -5.71
C HIS A 5 17.87 7.05 -6.82
N LYS A 6 16.80 6.30 -6.53
CA LYS A 6 15.63 6.13 -7.40
C LYS A 6 14.40 6.93 -6.97
N TYR A 7 14.52 7.85 -6.02
CA TYR A 7 13.37 8.64 -5.59
C TYR A 7 12.84 9.57 -6.68
N GLY A 8 11.53 9.44 -6.91
CA GLY A 8 10.68 10.34 -7.66
C GLY A 8 9.74 11.08 -6.72
N PHE A 9 8.85 11.92 -7.28
CA PHE A 9 7.88 12.67 -6.49
C PHE A 9 6.44 12.26 -6.84
N HIS A 10 5.61 12.11 -5.82
CA HIS A 10 4.16 12.25 -5.95
C HIS A 10 3.81 13.70 -5.58
N VAL A 11 3.23 14.45 -6.51
CA VAL A 11 2.91 15.87 -6.37
C VAL A 11 1.40 16.07 -6.28
N ASN A 12 0.92 16.62 -5.16
CA ASN A 12 -0.51 16.89 -4.97
C ASN A 12 -0.93 18.31 -5.36
N ARG A 13 -0.01 19.28 -5.33
CA ARG A 13 -0.26 20.65 -5.81
C ARG A 13 0.92 21.19 -6.60
N THR A 14 0.65 22.21 -7.41
CA THR A 14 1.70 23.03 -8.02
C THR A 14 2.03 24.23 -7.13
N GLY A 15 3.23 24.81 -7.28
CA GLY A 15 3.70 25.94 -6.48
C GLY A 15 5.20 26.19 -6.65
N GLU A 16 5.68 27.40 -6.37
CA GLU A 16 7.11 27.73 -6.52
C GLU A 16 8.02 26.89 -5.61
N ASP A 17 7.54 26.50 -4.44
CA ASP A 17 8.24 25.61 -3.51
C ASP A 17 8.38 24.18 -4.08
N VAL A 18 7.32 23.67 -4.70
CA VAL A 18 7.36 22.38 -5.43
C VAL A 18 8.27 22.48 -6.64
N LEU A 19 8.21 23.57 -7.40
CA LEU A 19 9.08 23.81 -8.55
C LEU A 19 10.55 23.87 -8.14
N ASP A 20 10.86 24.52 -7.03
CA ASP A 20 12.21 24.58 -6.46
C ASP A 20 12.70 23.18 -6.07
N ALA A 21 11.88 22.39 -5.37
CA ALA A 21 12.23 21.00 -5.03
C ALA A 21 12.53 20.17 -6.28
N ILE A 22 11.69 20.28 -7.33
CA ILE A 22 11.91 19.59 -8.61
C ILE A 22 13.20 20.08 -9.28
N ARG A 23 13.51 21.38 -9.23
CA ARG A 23 14.73 21.94 -9.81
C ARG A 23 15.98 21.46 -9.08
N ARG A 24 15.94 21.36 -7.75
CA ARG A 24 17.06 20.91 -6.93
C ARG A 24 17.39 19.43 -7.14
N LEU A 25 16.36 18.56 -7.19
CA LEU A 25 16.56 17.10 -7.24
C LEU A 25 16.45 16.50 -8.64
N ARG A 26 15.75 17.14 -9.56
CA ARG A 26 15.52 16.66 -10.93
C ARG A 26 15.14 15.17 -10.97
N PRO A 27 14.11 14.74 -10.23
CA PRO A 27 13.73 13.34 -10.11
C PRO A 27 13.48 12.72 -11.49
N ARG A 28 13.79 11.44 -11.65
CA ARG A 28 13.59 10.73 -12.92
C ARG A 28 12.11 10.61 -13.28
N VAL A 29 11.26 10.43 -12.27
CA VAL A 29 9.81 10.27 -12.41
C VAL A 29 9.10 11.28 -11.51
N ILE A 30 8.05 11.91 -12.04
CA ILE A 30 7.10 12.70 -11.26
C ILE A 30 5.70 12.20 -11.58
N LYS A 31 4.98 11.74 -10.55
CA LYS A 31 3.54 11.51 -10.57
C LYS A 31 2.84 12.75 -10.04
N THR A 32 1.73 13.15 -10.65
CA THR A 32 0.96 14.33 -10.21
C THR A 32 -0.55 14.11 -10.30
N LEU A 33 -1.27 14.69 -9.33
CA LEU A 33 -2.72 14.88 -9.37
C LEU A 33 -3.13 16.18 -10.09
N GLU A 34 -2.19 17.10 -10.28
CA GLU A 34 -2.42 18.39 -10.92
C GLU A 34 -1.94 18.41 -12.37
N SER A 35 -2.76 19.00 -13.25
CA SER A 35 -2.50 19.08 -14.69
C SER A 35 -2.23 20.51 -15.20
N ASN A 36 -1.83 21.43 -14.31
CA ASN A 36 -1.51 22.81 -14.67
C ASN A 36 -0.43 22.89 -15.76
N ILE A 37 -0.84 23.32 -16.97
CA ILE A 37 -0.01 23.28 -18.17
C ILE A 37 1.23 24.16 -18.05
N ASP A 38 1.09 25.38 -17.55
CA ASP A 38 2.19 26.35 -17.48
C ASP A 38 3.25 25.89 -16.47
N PHE A 39 2.83 25.32 -15.35
CA PHE A 39 3.74 24.73 -14.38
C PHE A 39 4.56 23.59 -15.00
N TRP A 40 3.91 22.64 -15.67
CA TRP A 40 4.61 21.49 -16.25
C TRP A 40 5.47 21.86 -17.46
N LYS A 41 5.10 22.89 -18.24
CA LYS A 41 5.98 23.48 -19.25
C LYS A 41 7.25 24.05 -18.63
N ARG A 42 7.15 24.81 -17.53
CA ARG A 42 8.32 25.31 -16.80
C ARG A 42 9.20 24.18 -16.28
N VAL A 43 8.60 23.08 -15.81
CA VAL A 43 9.36 21.87 -15.43
C VAL A 43 10.10 21.29 -16.63
N ARG A 44 9.42 21.13 -17.78
CA ARG A 44 10.04 20.63 -19.02
C ARG A 44 11.17 21.51 -19.55
N GLU A 45 11.09 22.83 -19.38
CA GLU A 45 12.13 23.77 -19.83
C GLU A 45 13.50 23.46 -19.20
N PHE A 46 13.55 23.24 -17.88
CA PHE A 46 14.81 22.90 -17.23
C PHE A 46 15.03 21.39 -17.12
N HIS A 47 13.99 20.56 -17.11
CA HIS A 47 14.04 19.11 -16.96
C HIS A 47 13.30 18.39 -18.09
N PRO A 48 13.82 18.44 -19.34
CA PRO A 48 13.11 17.94 -20.51
C PRO A 48 12.86 16.43 -20.48
N ASP A 49 13.77 15.66 -19.85
CA ASP A 49 13.74 14.19 -19.85
C ASP A 49 13.01 13.57 -18.66
N VAL A 50 12.34 14.38 -17.83
CA VAL A 50 11.51 13.84 -16.74
C VAL A 50 10.44 12.89 -17.31
N PHE A 51 10.19 11.77 -16.64
CA PHE A 51 9.04 10.93 -16.97
C PHE A 51 7.84 11.39 -16.15
N LEU A 52 6.88 12.03 -16.82
CA LEU A 52 5.79 12.77 -16.20
C LEU A 52 4.50 11.96 -16.29
N ILE A 53 3.99 11.56 -15.14
CA ILE A 53 2.84 10.68 -14.98
C ILE A 53 1.66 11.49 -14.45
N GLY A 54 0.55 11.46 -15.17
CA GLY A 54 -0.71 12.01 -14.70
C GLY A 54 -1.54 10.95 -13.97
N ARG A 55 -2.24 11.36 -12.91
CA ARG A 55 -3.32 10.58 -12.30
C ARG A 55 -4.55 11.47 -12.16
N ASP A 56 -5.62 11.10 -12.83
CA ASP A 56 -6.93 11.72 -12.63
C ASP A 56 -7.56 11.18 -11.34
N PHE A 57 -8.08 12.06 -10.48
CA PHE A 57 -8.76 11.66 -9.26
C PHE A 57 -10.20 11.25 -9.59
N VAL A 58 -10.53 10.00 -9.30
CA VAL A 58 -11.87 9.45 -9.47
C VAL A 58 -12.40 8.98 -8.11
N PRO A 59 -13.53 9.51 -7.62
CA PRO A 59 -14.15 9.07 -6.37
C PRO A 59 -14.42 7.56 -6.34
N GLN A 60 -14.29 6.94 -5.16
CA GLN A 60 -14.38 5.49 -5.01
C GLN A 60 -15.71 4.90 -5.50
N ASP A 61 -16.82 5.59 -5.25
CA ASP A 61 -18.16 5.19 -5.71
C ASP A 61 -18.24 5.12 -7.25
N GLN A 62 -17.54 6.00 -7.94
CA GLN A 62 -17.43 5.97 -9.40
C GLN A 62 -16.45 4.90 -9.88
N GLN A 63 -15.31 4.71 -9.19
CA GLN A 63 -14.35 3.66 -9.53
C GLN A 63 -15.02 2.28 -9.47
N ASN A 64 -15.79 2.01 -8.40
CA ASN A 64 -16.48 0.73 -8.16
C ASN A 64 -17.41 0.31 -9.29
N ARG A 65 -17.88 1.25 -10.13
CA ARG A 65 -18.78 0.96 -11.25
C ARG A 65 -18.11 0.24 -12.41
N PHE A 66 -16.78 0.08 -12.41
CA PHE A 66 -16.07 -0.65 -13.46
C PHE A 66 -16.67 -2.04 -13.72
N VAL A 67 -17.26 -2.69 -12.70
CA VAL A 67 -17.86 -4.02 -12.80
C VAL A 67 -19.09 -4.08 -13.72
N ASP A 68 -19.75 -2.94 -13.99
CA ASP A 68 -21.00 -2.87 -14.76
C ASP A 68 -20.75 -3.14 -16.26
N ASP A 69 -19.68 -2.56 -16.81
CA ASP A 69 -19.20 -2.76 -18.17
C ASP A 69 -17.68 -2.47 -18.20
N PRO A 70 -16.83 -3.44 -17.80
CA PRO A 70 -15.42 -3.15 -17.58
C PRO A 70 -14.70 -2.62 -18.82
N LYS A 71 -14.99 -3.19 -19.99
CA LYS A 71 -14.35 -2.78 -21.25
C LYS A 71 -14.88 -1.44 -21.75
N GLY A 72 -16.19 -1.19 -21.65
CA GLY A 72 -16.76 0.10 -22.00
C GLY A 72 -16.28 1.21 -21.08
N ILE A 73 -16.27 0.97 -19.77
CA ILE A 73 -15.83 1.94 -18.76
C ILE A 73 -14.32 2.19 -18.85
N GLY A 74 -13.50 1.17 -19.11
CA GLY A 74 -12.07 1.31 -19.36
C GLY A 74 -11.77 2.22 -20.55
N ARG A 75 -12.45 1.98 -21.69
CA ARG A 75 -12.33 2.85 -22.88
C ARG A 75 -12.84 4.25 -22.61
N ALA A 76 -14.00 4.41 -21.98
CA ALA A 76 -14.58 5.70 -21.67
C ALA A 76 -13.68 6.53 -20.73
N TYR A 77 -13.02 5.87 -19.79
CA TYR A 77 -12.06 6.51 -18.88
C TYR A 77 -10.80 6.95 -19.62
N ALA A 78 -10.23 6.11 -20.50
CA ALA A 78 -9.11 6.51 -21.36
C ALA A 78 -9.46 7.73 -22.23
N GLU A 79 -10.67 7.73 -22.80
CA GLU A 79 -11.19 8.87 -23.57
C GLU A 79 -11.34 10.15 -22.72
N LYS A 80 -11.74 10.03 -21.45
CA LYS A 80 -11.78 11.17 -20.52
C LYS A 80 -10.37 11.73 -20.32
N VAL A 81 -9.40 10.86 -20.03
CA VAL A 81 -7.99 11.25 -19.84
C VAL A 81 -7.45 11.94 -21.09
N LEU A 82 -7.63 11.36 -22.27
CA LEU A 82 -7.13 11.93 -23.53
C LEU A 82 -7.72 13.30 -23.87
N ARG A 83 -8.92 13.62 -23.37
CA ARG A 83 -9.56 14.93 -23.54
C ARG A 83 -9.09 16.00 -22.55
N LEU A 84 -8.28 15.65 -21.55
CA LEU A 84 -7.71 16.65 -20.65
C LEU A 84 -6.87 17.65 -21.45
N GLU A 85 -7.02 18.93 -21.14
CA GLU A 85 -6.34 20.00 -21.88
C GLU A 85 -4.81 19.79 -21.93
N ALA A 86 -4.23 19.32 -20.82
CA ALA A 86 -2.82 18.99 -20.71
C ALA A 86 -2.33 17.94 -21.71
N ASN A 87 -3.22 17.05 -22.18
CA ASN A 87 -2.89 16.01 -23.16
C ASN A 87 -3.03 16.49 -24.62
N THR A 88 -3.54 17.71 -24.84
CA THR A 88 -3.54 18.38 -26.14
C THR A 88 -2.26 19.20 -26.39
N VAL A 89 -1.46 19.39 -25.34
CA VAL A 89 -0.27 20.24 -25.36
C VAL A 89 0.97 19.42 -25.66
N ALA A 90 1.73 19.86 -26.65
CA ALA A 90 3.09 19.41 -26.89
C ALA A 90 4.11 20.45 -26.39
N PHE A 91 5.24 19.97 -25.86
CA PHE A 91 6.40 20.79 -25.53
C PHE A 91 7.60 20.23 -26.28
N GLN A 92 8.27 21.05 -27.12
CA GLN A 92 9.40 20.62 -27.95
C GLN A 92 9.12 19.35 -28.80
N GLY A 93 7.90 19.25 -29.35
CA GLY A 93 7.52 18.16 -30.26
C GLY A 93 7.13 16.84 -29.59
N ARG A 94 7.07 16.78 -28.26
CA ARG A 94 6.56 15.63 -27.48
C ARG A 94 5.34 16.02 -26.65
N PRO A 95 4.42 15.08 -26.34
CA PRO A 95 3.36 15.33 -25.37
C PRO A 95 3.92 15.85 -24.03
N LEU A 96 3.15 16.71 -23.36
CA LEU A 96 3.55 17.28 -22.07
C LEU A 96 3.70 16.20 -20.99
N PHE A 97 2.77 15.25 -20.96
CA PHE A 97 2.75 14.06 -20.11
C PHE A 97 3.20 12.83 -20.90
N ASP A 98 3.88 11.89 -20.24
CA ASP A 98 4.38 10.66 -20.89
C ASP A 98 3.44 9.46 -20.64
N ALA A 99 2.79 9.44 -19.49
CA ALA A 99 1.99 8.31 -19.05
C ALA A 99 0.83 8.70 -18.14
N TRP A 100 -0.16 7.81 -18.03
CA TRP A 100 -1.28 7.96 -17.11
C TRP A 100 -1.61 6.66 -16.36
N GLU A 101 -1.92 6.81 -15.08
CA GLU A 101 -2.39 5.71 -14.23
C GLU A 101 -3.83 5.31 -14.56
N SER A 102 -4.12 4.01 -14.46
CA SER A 102 -5.50 3.53 -14.32
C SER A 102 -6.03 3.83 -12.90
N TYR A 103 -7.20 3.31 -12.56
CA TYR A 103 -7.81 3.53 -11.24
C TYR A 103 -6.89 3.21 -10.06
N ASN A 104 -7.04 4.00 -9.01
CA ASN A 104 -6.22 3.97 -7.80
C ASN A 104 -6.91 3.14 -6.74
N GLU A 105 -6.26 2.07 -6.29
CA GLU A 105 -6.67 1.25 -5.15
C GLU A 105 -8.13 0.79 -5.21
N VAL A 106 -8.60 0.47 -6.43
CA VAL A 106 -10.02 0.28 -6.72
C VAL A 106 -10.70 -0.79 -5.84
N MET A 107 -9.95 -1.80 -5.41
CA MET A 107 -10.50 -2.94 -4.68
C MET A 107 -9.48 -3.57 -3.74
N PRO A 108 -9.93 -4.17 -2.61
CA PRO A 108 -9.04 -4.88 -1.71
C PRO A 108 -8.64 -6.26 -2.27
N GLY A 109 -7.57 -6.85 -1.74
CA GLY A 109 -7.06 -8.14 -2.23
C GLY A 109 -8.00 -9.34 -2.03
N HIS A 110 -8.97 -9.23 -1.12
CA HIS A 110 -9.89 -10.31 -0.75
C HIS A 110 -11.17 -10.38 -1.59
N VAL A 111 -11.34 -9.52 -2.61
CA VAL A 111 -12.47 -9.66 -3.54
C VAL A 111 -12.36 -10.96 -4.34
N ASP A 112 -13.50 -11.41 -4.87
CA ASP A 112 -13.53 -12.65 -5.63
C ASP A 112 -12.79 -12.54 -6.98
N ALA A 113 -12.49 -13.71 -7.56
CA ALA A 113 -11.74 -13.79 -8.81
C ALA A 113 -12.50 -13.23 -10.02
N ASP A 114 -13.84 -13.19 -10.00
CA ASP A 114 -14.63 -12.60 -11.08
C ASP A 114 -14.46 -11.08 -11.11
N GLN A 115 -14.52 -10.44 -9.95
CA GLN A 115 -14.26 -9.01 -9.82
C GLN A 115 -12.82 -8.65 -10.22
N LYS A 116 -11.82 -9.48 -9.86
CA LYS A 116 -10.43 -9.29 -10.30
C LYS A 116 -10.30 -9.35 -11.83
N ARG A 117 -10.87 -10.38 -12.47
CA ARG A 117 -10.87 -10.52 -13.94
C ARG A 117 -11.63 -9.41 -14.66
N LYS A 118 -12.74 -8.93 -14.10
CA LYS A 118 -13.42 -7.74 -14.61
C LYS A 118 -12.49 -6.52 -14.58
N TYR A 119 -11.72 -6.36 -13.52
CA TYR A 119 -10.79 -5.24 -13.47
C TYR A 119 -9.62 -5.38 -14.45
N ASP A 120 -9.18 -6.62 -14.72
CA ASP A 120 -8.25 -6.91 -15.82
C ASP A 120 -8.82 -6.46 -17.18
N ASP A 121 -10.06 -6.83 -17.49
CA ASP A 121 -10.76 -6.40 -18.71
C ASP A 121 -10.86 -4.86 -18.81
N PHE A 122 -11.11 -4.18 -17.68
CA PHE A 122 -11.09 -2.71 -17.60
C PHE A 122 -9.70 -2.15 -17.91
N GLN A 123 -8.65 -2.69 -17.27
CA GLN A 123 -7.28 -2.22 -17.45
C GLN A 123 -6.79 -2.46 -18.88
N VAL A 124 -7.07 -3.62 -19.50
CA VAL A 124 -6.75 -3.87 -20.91
C VAL A 124 -7.38 -2.80 -21.81
N ALA A 125 -8.69 -2.61 -21.67
CA ALA A 125 -9.44 -1.67 -22.51
C ALA A 125 -9.00 -0.21 -22.32
N TYR A 126 -8.67 0.19 -21.10
CA TYR A 126 -8.05 1.49 -20.80
C TYR A 126 -6.68 1.62 -21.46
N GLY A 127 -5.81 0.62 -21.28
CA GLY A 127 -4.42 0.66 -21.69
C GLY A 127 -4.24 0.68 -23.21
N GLU A 128 -4.99 -0.16 -23.92
CA GLU A 128 -5.00 -0.16 -25.39
C GLU A 128 -5.44 1.18 -25.95
N ARG A 129 -6.51 1.76 -25.39
CA ARG A 129 -7.04 3.03 -25.89
C ARG A 129 -6.10 4.19 -25.59
N LEU A 130 -5.50 4.22 -24.40
CA LEU A 130 -4.57 5.26 -24.01
C LEU A 130 -3.32 5.24 -24.89
N ARG A 131 -2.77 4.04 -25.16
CA ARG A 131 -1.63 3.87 -26.08
C ARG A 131 -1.94 4.30 -27.50
N ALA A 132 -3.15 4.00 -28.01
CA ALA A 132 -3.60 4.50 -29.31
C ALA A 132 -3.69 6.03 -29.34
N GLY A 133 -3.85 6.68 -28.19
CA GLY A 133 -3.79 8.14 -28.04
C GLY A 133 -2.38 8.72 -27.86
N GLY A 134 -1.33 7.90 -27.86
CA GLY A 134 0.06 8.34 -27.77
C GLY A 134 0.63 8.45 -26.36
N PHE A 135 -0.03 7.91 -25.34
CA PHE A 135 0.44 7.91 -23.95
C PHE A 135 0.61 6.50 -23.41
N GLU A 136 1.59 6.30 -22.53
CA GLU A 136 1.81 4.99 -21.90
C GLU A 136 0.86 4.77 -20.72
N PRO A 137 0.20 3.61 -20.61
CA PRO A 137 -0.66 3.32 -19.47
C PRO A 137 0.16 2.68 -18.32
N ILE A 138 -0.22 2.98 -17.08
CA ILE A 138 0.34 2.37 -15.87
C ILE A 138 -0.80 1.66 -15.10
N ALA A 139 -0.66 0.36 -14.90
CA ALA A 139 -1.64 -0.49 -14.22
C ALA A 139 -1.16 -0.93 -12.83
N MET A 140 -1.99 -1.72 -12.14
CA MET A 140 -1.68 -2.37 -10.86
C MET A 140 -1.44 -1.43 -9.66
N ASN A 141 -1.95 -0.20 -9.70
CA ASN A 141 -1.91 0.75 -8.57
C ASN A 141 -2.84 0.31 -7.42
N PHE A 142 -2.65 -0.91 -6.91
CA PHE A 142 -3.36 -1.48 -5.78
C PHE A 142 -2.77 -0.98 -4.47
N ALA A 143 -3.62 -0.92 -3.44
CA ALA A 143 -3.17 -0.49 -2.13
C ALA A 143 -2.04 -1.38 -1.60
N THR A 144 -1.19 -0.81 -0.77
CA THR A 144 -0.07 -1.55 -0.18
C THR A 144 -0.58 -2.81 0.52
N GLY A 145 0.09 -3.94 0.26
CA GLY A 145 -0.27 -5.25 0.80
C GLY A 145 -1.39 -5.98 0.04
N ASN A 146 -2.07 -5.31 -0.91
CA ASN A 146 -3.09 -5.97 -1.74
C ASN A 146 -2.51 -6.55 -3.02
N MET A 147 -2.96 -7.77 -3.35
CA MET A 147 -2.55 -8.59 -4.50
C MET A 147 -1.13 -9.16 -4.39
N ARG A 148 -1.03 -10.46 -4.63
CA ARG A 148 0.19 -11.26 -4.70
C ARG A 148 0.55 -11.55 -6.15
N GLY A 149 1.75 -12.09 -6.39
CA GLY A 149 2.15 -12.52 -7.74
C GLY A 149 1.24 -13.62 -8.29
N GLU A 150 0.67 -14.48 -7.45
CA GLU A 150 -0.38 -15.42 -7.88
C GLU A 150 -1.61 -14.68 -8.43
N ASP A 151 -2.09 -13.63 -7.76
CA ASP A 151 -3.20 -12.81 -8.26
C ASP A 151 -2.86 -12.18 -9.60
N PHE A 152 -1.64 -11.64 -9.74
CA PHE A 152 -1.15 -11.03 -10.98
C PHE A 152 -1.20 -12.05 -12.13
N LEU A 153 -0.68 -13.25 -11.89
CA LEU A 153 -0.57 -14.30 -12.91
C LEU A 153 -1.91 -14.96 -13.26
N GLU A 154 -2.80 -15.13 -12.28
CA GLU A 154 -4.07 -15.84 -12.44
C GLU A 154 -5.24 -14.95 -12.88
N HIS A 155 -5.23 -13.67 -12.47
CA HIS A 155 -6.39 -12.80 -12.62
C HIS A 155 -6.13 -11.56 -13.47
N PHE A 156 -4.86 -11.20 -13.69
CA PHE A 156 -4.48 -9.99 -14.44
C PHE A 156 -3.58 -10.27 -15.65
N ALA A 157 -3.78 -11.42 -16.30
CA ALA A 157 -2.98 -11.84 -17.44
C ALA A 157 -3.09 -10.87 -18.63
N GLY A 158 -4.29 -10.35 -18.92
CA GLY A 158 -4.48 -9.40 -20.02
C GLY A 158 -3.72 -8.09 -19.79
N THR A 159 -3.70 -7.61 -18.55
CA THR A 159 -2.92 -6.44 -18.16
C THR A 159 -1.43 -6.71 -18.27
N LEU A 160 -0.92 -7.87 -17.82
CA LEU A 160 0.49 -8.24 -18.03
C LEU A 160 0.84 -8.42 -19.52
N GLU A 161 -0.12 -8.80 -20.35
CA GLU A 161 0.04 -8.84 -21.81
C GLU A 161 0.02 -7.44 -22.45
N THR A 162 -0.71 -6.50 -21.87
CA THR A 162 -0.92 -5.17 -22.45
C THR A 162 0.11 -4.15 -21.98
N TYR A 163 0.55 -4.18 -20.72
CA TYR A 163 1.26 -3.09 -20.07
C TYR A 163 2.78 -3.30 -20.03
N LYS A 164 3.52 -2.21 -20.28
CA LYS A 164 4.95 -2.12 -20.00
C LYS A 164 5.21 -1.69 -18.56
N TYR A 165 4.47 -0.69 -18.06
CA TYR A 165 4.68 -0.14 -16.73
C TYR A 165 3.68 -0.72 -15.72
N LEU A 166 4.21 -1.22 -14.61
CA LEU A 166 3.42 -1.72 -13.48
C LEU A 166 3.67 -0.81 -12.27
N GLY A 167 2.60 -0.26 -11.73
CA GLY A 167 2.55 0.57 -10.54
C GLY A 167 2.53 -0.28 -9.28
N PHE A 168 3.17 0.22 -8.22
CA PHE A 168 3.14 -0.37 -6.87
C PHE A 168 3.01 0.72 -5.83
N HIS A 169 2.17 0.50 -4.83
CA HIS A 169 2.19 1.28 -3.60
C HIS A 169 2.94 0.50 -2.53
N GLU A 170 3.89 1.16 -1.87
CA GLU A 170 4.75 0.55 -0.85
C GLU A 170 4.91 1.47 0.37
N TYR A 171 4.17 1.15 1.43
CA TYR A 171 4.27 1.82 2.73
C TYR A 171 4.55 0.82 3.86
N ASP A 172 5.32 1.21 4.87
CA ASP A 172 5.41 0.45 6.12
C ASP A 172 5.53 1.42 7.30
N TRP A 173 5.50 0.90 8.53
CA TRP A 173 5.52 1.69 9.76
C TRP A 173 6.11 0.91 10.92
N PRO A 174 6.94 1.48 11.83
CA PRO A 174 7.48 2.84 11.79
C PRO A 174 8.79 2.95 10.99
N ASP A 175 9.16 1.88 10.26
CA ASP A 175 10.33 1.76 9.42
C ASP A 175 9.91 1.12 8.10
N LEU A 176 10.47 1.55 6.96
CA LEU A 176 10.21 0.90 5.66
C LEU A 176 10.63 -0.59 5.62
N TRP A 177 11.47 -1.04 6.55
CA TRP A 177 11.94 -2.43 6.63
C TRP A 177 11.22 -3.28 7.67
N ARG A 178 10.28 -2.74 8.46
CA ARG A 178 9.76 -3.45 9.64
C ARG A 178 9.25 -4.84 9.24
N LEU A 179 8.31 -4.91 8.32
CA LEU A 179 7.70 -6.18 7.96
C LEU A 179 8.66 -7.05 7.15
N HIS A 180 9.61 -6.47 6.41
CA HIS A 180 10.68 -7.24 5.78
C HIS A 180 11.54 -7.98 6.82
N LYS A 181 12.00 -7.25 7.85
CA LYS A 181 12.82 -7.79 8.93
C LYS A 181 12.07 -8.82 9.77
N GLU A 182 10.86 -8.49 10.23
CA GLU A 182 10.06 -9.37 11.10
C GLU A 182 9.79 -10.73 10.45
N ASN A 183 9.41 -10.75 9.16
CA ASN A 183 9.13 -12.03 8.49
C ASN A 183 10.37 -12.89 8.32
N ILE A 184 11.54 -12.29 8.05
CA ILE A 184 12.79 -13.04 7.96
C ILE A 184 13.21 -13.59 9.32
N GLU A 185 13.25 -12.73 10.35
CA GLU A 185 13.82 -13.11 11.64
C GLU A 185 12.88 -13.96 12.48
N GLN A 186 11.58 -13.69 12.42
CA GLN A 186 10.59 -14.31 13.32
C GLN A 186 9.80 -15.43 12.65
N LYS A 187 9.58 -15.36 11.33
CA LYS A 187 8.81 -16.37 10.59
C LYS A 187 9.67 -17.26 9.69
N GLY A 188 10.94 -16.90 9.46
CA GLY A 188 11.79 -17.63 8.53
C GLY A 188 11.32 -17.54 7.07
N GLU A 189 10.56 -16.50 6.73
CA GLU A 189 10.08 -16.22 5.37
C GLU A 189 10.99 -15.21 4.65
N GLU A 190 10.88 -15.07 3.34
CA GLU A 190 11.75 -14.17 2.54
C GLU A 190 11.47 -12.66 2.69
N GLY A 191 10.53 -12.27 3.56
CA GLY A 191 10.12 -10.87 3.76
C GLY A 191 9.44 -10.25 2.54
N MET A 192 9.65 -8.93 2.37
CA MET A 192 9.20 -8.15 1.20
C MET A 192 7.68 -8.12 1.00
N TRP A 193 6.95 -7.86 2.09
CA TRP A 193 5.50 -7.93 2.12
C TRP A 193 4.79 -6.58 1.90
N LEU A 194 5.33 -5.48 2.45
CA LEU A 194 4.80 -4.14 2.24
C LEU A 194 5.74 -3.29 1.39
N CYS A 195 6.99 -3.11 1.83
CA CYS A 195 8.08 -2.58 1.00
C CYS A 195 8.91 -3.70 0.38
N LEU A 196 9.47 -3.44 -0.81
CA LEU A 196 10.08 -4.40 -1.72
C LEU A 196 9.11 -5.44 -2.27
N ARG A 197 7.80 -5.22 -2.09
CA ARG A 197 6.77 -6.15 -2.57
C ARG A 197 6.79 -6.26 -4.08
N TYR A 198 7.22 -5.22 -4.82
CA TYR A 198 7.46 -5.36 -6.25
C TYR A 198 8.44 -6.49 -6.53
N ARG A 199 9.55 -6.60 -5.77
CA ARG A 199 10.56 -7.63 -6.00
C ARG A 199 10.01 -9.01 -5.71
N ARG A 200 9.21 -9.12 -4.65
CA ARG A 200 8.48 -10.33 -4.35
C ARG A 200 7.53 -10.73 -5.47
N THR A 201 6.65 -9.84 -5.90
CA THR A 201 5.70 -10.12 -6.99
C THR A 201 6.41 -10.44 -8.30
N MET A 202 7.46 -9.67 -8.63
CA MET A 202 8.16 -9.74 -9.91
C MET A 202 9.10 -10.94 -10.00
N ASP A 203 9.95 -11.16 -9.00
CA ASP A 203 10.99 -12.19 -9.02
C ASP A 203 10.55 -13.46 -8.27
N LEU A 204 10.07 -13.35 -7.02
CA LEU A 204 9.73 -14.52 -6.20
C LEU A 204 8.48 -15.26 -6.68
N GLU A 205 7.46 -14.50 -7.04
CA GLU A 205 6.13 -15.04 -7.32
C GLU A 205 5.85 -15.17 -8.82
N GLY A 206 6.91 -15.06 -9.63
CA GLY A 206 6.94 -15.64 -10.98
C GLY A 206 6.54 -14.73 -12.14
N VAL A 207 6.24 -13.44 -11.92
CA VAL A 207 5.87 -12.55 -13.04
C VAL A 207 7.00 -12.42 -14.06
N ARG A 208 8.25 -12.18 -13.64
CA ARG A 208 9.41 -12.13 -14.55
C ARG A 208 9.84 -13.51 -15.04
N ALA A 209 9.56 -14.57 -14.30
CA ALA A 209 9.75 -15.93 -14.80
C ALA A 209 8.84 -16.21 -16.01
N LYS A 210 7.60 -15.69 -16.00
CA LYS A 210 6.64 -15.84 -17.12
C LYS A 210 6.82 -14.83 -18.24
N TYR A 211 7.10 -13.56 -17.93
CA TYR A 211 7.09 -12.45 -18.90
C TYR A 211 8.48 -11.85 -19.18
N GLY A 212 9.55 -12.38 -18.58
CA GLY A 212 10.91 -11.90 -18.75
C GLY A 212 11.10 -10.43 -18.33
N ASN A 213 11.87 -9.68 -19.12
CA ASN A 213 12.16 -8.26 -18.88
C ASN A 213 11.13 -7.30 -19.49
N LYS A 214 9.92 -7.77 -19.78
CA LYS A 214 8.86 -6.95 -20.40
C LYS A 214 8.47 -5.74 -19.56
N HIS A 215 8.43 -5.93 -18.24
CA HIS A 215 7.84 -4.96 -17.34
C HIS A 215 8.88 -4.05 -16.70
N THR A 216 8.51 -2.79 -16.55
CA THR A 216 9.22 -1.79 -15.76
C THR A 216 8.37 -1.42 -14.56
N VAL A 217 8.93 -1.57 -13.36
CA VAL A 217 8.28 -1.22 -12.11
C VAL A 217 8.40 0.27 -11.85
N ILE A 218 7.30 0.89 -11.45
CA ILE A 218 7.26 2.22 -10.87
C ILE A 218 6.58 2.07 -9.51
N ILE A 219 7.26 2.39 -8.43
CA ILE A 219 6.60 2.51 -7.14
C ILE A 219 5.93 3.88 -7.16
N THR A 220 4.66 3.91 -7.57
CA THR A 220 3.90 5.13 -7.83
C THR A 220 3.57 5.87 -6.54
N GLU A 221 3.64 5.18 -5.40
CA GLU A 221 3.54 5.76 -4.07
C GLU A 221 4.43 5.01 -3.06
N THR A 222 5.25 5.75 -2.31
CA THR A 222 5.99 5.17 -1.19
C THR A 222 6.16 6.16 -0.05
N GLY A 223 6.25 5.65 1.17
CA GLY A 223 6.47 6.43 2.37
C GLY A 223 6.15 5.63 3.62
N MET A 224 5.86 6.33 4.71
CA MET A 224 5.37 5.71 5.94
C MET A 224 3.92 6.07 6.18
N THR A 225 3.10 5.08 6.55
CA THR A 225 1.75 5.32 7.06
C THR A 225 1.45 4.38 8.21
N GLN A 226 0.84 4.91 9.28
CA GLN A 226 0.29 4.08 10.34
C GLN A 226 -0.85 3.16 9.86
N GLY A 227 -1.50 3.49 8.74
CA GLY A 227 -2.60 2.69 8.19
C GLY A 227 -2.23 1.23 7.95
N VAL A 228 -0.98 0.93 7.57
CA VAL A 228 -0.49 -0.46 7.38
C VAL A 228 -0.34 -1.26 8.67
N SER A 229 -0.38 -0.58 9.82
CA SER A 229 -0.35 -1.18 11.16
C SER A 229 -1.72 -1.16 11.86
N GLY A 230 -2.79 -0.82 11.13
CA GLY A 230 -4.15 -0.71 11.67
C GLY A 230 -4.43 0.60 12.41
N GLY A 231 -3.51 1.57 12.35
CA GLY A 231 -3.69 2.91 12.89
C GLY A 231 -4.43 3.86 11.93
N GLU A 232 -4.46 5.15 12.26
CA GLU A 232 -4.97 6.18 11.34
C GLU A 232 -4.08 6.26 10.10
N ASP A 233 -4.65 6.60 8.95
CA ASP A 233 -3.88 6.78 7.71
C ASP A 233 -3.16 8.14 7.71
N VAL A 234 -2.10 8.21 8.50
CA VAL A 234 -1.30 9.41 8.74
C VAL A 234 0.18 9.12 8.57
N GLY A 235 0.89 10.11 8.03
CA GLY A 235 2.31 10.03 7.71
C GLY A 235 3.24 10.24 8.90
N PRO A 236 4.57 10.20 8.66
CA PRO A 236 5.60 10.22 9.70
C PRO A 236 5.63 11.50 10.54
N TRP A 237 5.04 12.61 10.06
CA TRP A 237 5.05 13.88 10.78
C TRP A 237 3.81 14.13 11.62
N HIS A 238 2.93 13.13 11.73
CA HIS A 238 1.72 13.27 12.53
C HIS A 238 2.04 13.51 14.01
N ALA A 239 1.43 14.54 14.60
CA ALA A 239 1.80 15.01 15.93
C ALA A 239 1.57 13.99 17.06
N SER A 240 0.62 13.06 16.91
CA SER A 240 0.35 12.05 17.95
C SER A 240 1.41 10.96 18.02
N HIS A 241 2.09 10.67 16.91
CA HIS A 241 3.11 9.60 16.84
C HIS A 241 4.16 9.97 15.79
N PRO A 242 4.98 11.00 16.04
CA PRO A 242 5.97 11.44 15.07
C PRO A 242 7.10 10.40 14.94
N VAL A 243 7.50 10.10 13.71
CA VAL A 243 8.74 9.37 13.43
C VAL A 243 9.88 10.38 13.41
N PRO A 244 10.99 10.15 14.16
CA PRO A 244 12.16 11.01 14.05
C PRO A 244 12.67 11.08 12.60
N GLU A 245 12.99 12.28 12.10
CA GLU A 245 13.48 12.46 10.73
C GLU A 245 14.67 11.55 10.41
N GLU A 246 15.59 11.36 11.37
CA GLU A 246 16.73 10.46 11.21
C GLU A 246 16.31 8.98 11.05
N GLN A 247 15.28 8.53 11.78
CA GLN A 247 14.75 7.17 11.62
C GLN A 247 14.13 7.00 10.23
N TYR A 248 13.32 7.98 9.80
CA TYR A 248 12.74 7.93 8.47
C TYR A 248 13.83 7.92 7.38
N TRP A 249 14.80 8.83 7.48
CA TRP A 249 15.93 8.91 6.56
C TRP A 249 16.72 7.61 6.47
N ARG A 250 17.02 6.97 7.61
CA ARG A 250 17.72 5.68 7.63
C ARG A 250 16.93 4.60 6.91
N SER A 251 15.62 4.54 7.12
CA SER A 251 14.75 3.59 6.42
C SER A 251 14.67 3.86 4.91
N LEU A 252 14.69 5.13 4.49
CA LEU A 252 14.81 5.51 3.08
C LEU A 252 16.17 5.07 2.51
N LEU A 253 17.29 5.31 3.19
CA LEU A 253 18.61 4.87 2.71
C LEU A 253 18.67 3.36 2.47
N TRP A 254 18.11 2.55 3.38
CA TRP A 254 17.98 1.11 3.17
C TRP A 254 17.12 0.79 1.95
N TYR A 255 15.92 1.35 1.88
CA TYR A 255 14.97 1.06 0.81
C TYR A 255 15.57 1.43 -0.55
N ASN A 256 16.17 2.61 -0.67
CA ASN A 256 16.89 3.05 -1.86
C ASN A 256 18.02 2.09 -2.25
N ASN A 257 18.84 1.64 -1.29
CA ASN A 257 19.91 0.68 -1.58
C ASN A 257 19.37 -0.61 -2.18
N GLU A 258 18.21 -1.07 -1.72
CA GLU A 258 17.53 -2.21 -2.33
C GLU A 258 17.01 -1.86 -3.74
N LEU A 259 16.29 -0.75 -3.92
CA LEU A 259 15.81 -0.32 -5.24
C LEU A 259 16.94 -0.21 -6.28
N MET A 260 18.13 0.26 -5.87
CA MET A 260 19.29 0.43 -6.74
C MET A 260 19.84 -0.89 -7.29
N ARG A 261 19.52 -2.03 -6.68
CA ARG A 261 19.91 -3.38 -7.14
C ARG A 261 19.06 -3.89 -8.31
N ASP A 262 17.88 -3.31 -8.53
CA ASP A 262 16.90 -3.82 -9.49
C ASP A 262 16.77 -2.90 -10.70
N ASP A 263 17.45 -3.22 -11.80
CA ASP A 263 17.47 -2.41 -13.03
C ASP A 263 16.08 -2.14 -13.65
N TYR A 264 15.13 -3.05 -13.44
CA TYR A 264 13.75 -2.97 -13.89
C TYR A 264 12.87 -2.02 -13.06
N VAL A 265 13.39 -1.46 -11.95
CA VAL A 265 12.72 -0.40 -11.19
C VAL A 265 13.14 0.97 -11.70
N LEU A 266 12.17 1.72 -12.22
CA LEU A 266 12.38 3.05 -12.78
C LEU A 266 12.55 4.12 -11.71
N ALA A 267 11.65 4.14 -10.71
CA ALA A 267 11.65 5.09 -9.60
C ALA A 267 10.71 4.65 -8.47
N ALA A 268 10.84 5.30 -7.32
CA ALA A 268 9.87 5.27 -6.22
C ALA A 268 9.42 6.69 -5.83
N CYS A 269 8.15 7.00 -6.03
CA CYS A 269 7.57 8.31 -5.85
C CYS A 269 7.20 8.56 -4.38
N LEU A 270 7.95 9.44 -3.72
CA LEU A 270 7.68 9.82 -2.33
C LEU A 270 6.30 10.49 -2.22
N PHE A 271 5.42 9.87 -1.46
CA PHE A 271 4.13 10.43 -1.07
C PHE A 271 4.31 11.19 0.26
N VAL A 272 4.31 12.52 0.27
CA VAL A 272 3.99 13.43 -0.85
C VAL A 272 4.83 14.72 -0.85
N VAL A 273 4.99 15.32 -2.03
CA VAL A 273 5.60 16.65 -2.23
C VAL A 273 4.49 17.66 -2.53
N GLY A 274 4.42 18.73 -1.73
CA GLY A 274 3.31 19.69 -1.86
C GLY A 274 2.02 19.05 -1.38
N ALA A 275 2.00 18.65 -0.12
CA ALA A 275 0.84 18.07 0.54
C ALA A 275 -0.33 19.06 0.56
N VAL A 276 -1.53 18.51 0.44
CA VAL A 276 -2.80 19.19 0.63
C VAL A 276 -3.66 18.35 1.56
N SER A 277 -4.70 18.93 2.14
CA SER A 277 -5.61 18.21 3.04
C SER A 277 -6.16 16.93 2.40
N PRO A 278 -6.22 15.79 3.12
CA PRO A 278 -5.80 15.57 4.51
C PRO A 278 -4.32 15.17 4.70
N TRP A 279 -3.52 15.14 3.65
CA TRP A 279 -2.21 14.46 3.58
C TRP A 279 -1.02 15.25 4.17
N HIS A 280 -1.26 16.27 5.00
CA HIS A 280 -0.18 17.14 5.51
C HIS A 280 0.89 16.41 6.31
N SER A 281 0.53 15.33 7.02
CA SER A 281 1.47 14.52 7.81
C SER A 281 2.45 13.71 6.96
N PHE A 282 2.28 13.69 5.63
CA PHE A 282 3.13 13.00 4.66
C PHE A 282 4.09 13.93 3.90
N GLU A 283 4.11 15.23 4.20
CA GLU A 283 4.87 16.21 3.42
C GLU A 283 6.39 15.94 3.41
N HIS A 284 7.02 16.01 2.24
CA HIS A 284 8.46 15.86 2.11
C HIS A 284 9.21 17.17 1.88
N LEU A 285 8.52 18.27 1.55
CA LEU A 285 9.11 19.61 1.53
C LEU A 285 9.69 19.92 2.93
N GLY A 286 11.01 19.81 3.08
CA GLY A 286 11.68 19.94 4.37
C GLY A 286 13.01 19.18 4.46
N GLY A 287 13.33 18.66 5.65
CA GLY A 287 14.63 18.05 5.94
C GLY A 287 14.96 16.83 5.07
N VAL A 288 13.96 16.00 4.73
CA VAL A 288 14.16 14.86 3.82
C VAL A 288 14.65 15.30 2.44
N MET A 289 14.13 16.40 1.88
CA MET A 289 14.59 16.93 0.59
C MET A 289 16.05 17.42 0.64
N ASN A 290 16.46 18.04 1.75
CA ASN A 290 17.85 18.47 1.92
C ASN A 290 18.81 17.28 1.99
N ARG A 291 18.37 16.17 2.61
CA ARG A 291 19.15 14.93 2.69
C ARG A 291 19.25 14.22 1.35
N LEU A 292 18.17 14.19 0.56
CA LEU A 292 18.20 13.68 -0.81
C LEU A 292 19.16 14.50 -1.69
N GLU A 293 19.11 15.84 -1.59
CA GLU A 293 19.99 16.72 -2.37
C GLU A 293 21.46 16.49 -2.02
N LYS A 294 21.75 16.26 -0.74
CA LYS A 294 23.09 15.87 -0.29
C LYS A 294 23.50 14.51 -0.84
N LEU A 295 22.63 13.51 -0.76
CA LEU A 295 22.87 12.17 -1.32
C LEU A 295 23.18 12.23 -2.82
N ASP A 296 22.46 13.06 -3.58
CA ASP A 296 22.69 13.25 -5.02
C ASP A 296 24.03 13.89 -5.36
N ARG A 297 24.53 14.77 -4.49
CA ARG A 297 25.79 15.50 -4.72
C ARG A 297 27.02 14.73 -4.27
N SER A 298 26.94 14.07 -3.11
CA SER A 298 28.11 13.50 -2.44
C SER A 298 28.03 11.99 -2.21
N GLY A 299 26.92 11.33 -2.59
CA GLY A 299 26.66 9.96 -2.20
C GLY A 299 26.28 9.84 -0.71
N PRO A 300 26.12 8.60 -0.20
CA PRO A 300 25.76 8.36 1.19
C PRO A 300 26.88 8.81 2.12
N ASP A 301 26.55 9.64 3.10
CA ASP A 301 27.47 10.14 4.13
C ASP A 301 27.47 9.27 5.40
N GLN A 302 26.63 8.24 5.42
CA GLN A 302 26.50 7.28 6.51
C GLN A 302 26.46 5.85 5.97
N PRO A 303 26.85 4.85 6.79
CA PRO A 303 26.65 3.45 6.46
C PRO A 303 25.17 3.14 6.22
N ILE A 304 24.89 2.44 5.12
CA ILE A 304 23.53 2.02 4.77
C ILE A 304 23.06 0.99 5.81
N PRO A 305 21.90 1.19 6.45
CA PRO A 305 21.38 0.23 7.41
C PRO A 305 21.18 -1.15 6.78
N GLN A 306 21.57 -2.19 7.52
CA GLN A 306 21.30 -3.59 7.19
C GLN A 306 20.35 -4.13 8.27
N PRO A 307 19.02 -3.99 8.10
CA PRO A 307 18.05 -4.39 9.11
C PRO A 307 18.00 -5.91 9.31
N VAL A 308 18.52 -6.67 8.35
CA VAL A 308 18.62 -8.12 8.35
C VAL A 308 20.07 -8.53 8.02
N PRO A 309 20.67 -9.48 8.75
CA PRO A 309 22.00 -10.00 8.44
C PRO A 309 22.11 -10.60 7.03
N PRO A 310 23.23 -10.44 6.30
CA PRO A 310 23.37 -10.92 4.92
C PRO A 310 23.04 -12.41 4.72
N GLU A 311 23.38 -13.27 5.68
CA GLU A 311 23.09 -14.71 5.62
C GLU A 311 21.61 -15.06 5.75
N LYS A 312 20.79 -14.10 6.20
CA LYS A 312 19.33 -14.22 6.25
C LYS A 312 18.66 -13.39 5.15
N GLN A 313 19.43 -12.68 4.33
CA GLN A 313 18.89 -11.98 3.18
C GLN A 313 18.52 -12.97 2.09
N TRP A 314 17.53 -12.59 1.29
CA TRP A 314 17.16 -13.36 0.13
C TRP A 314 18.26 -13.31 -0.96
N HIS A 315 18.46 -14.45 -1.64
CA HIS A 315 19.29 -14.56 -2.83
C HIS A 315 18.41 -14.91 -4.04
N ALA A 316 18.34 -14.01 -5.01
CA ALA A 316 17.77 -14.33 -6.32
C ALA A 316 18.51 -15.54 -6.88
N GLY A 317 17.79 -16.63 -7.16
CA GLY A 317 18.30 -17.64 -8.08
C GLY A 317 18.65 -16.94 -9.38
N THR A 318 19.93 -16.90 -9.76
CA THR A 318 20.36 -16.21 -10.97
C THR A 318 19.62 -16.80 -12.17
N ALA A 319 18.83 -15.96 -12.83
CA ALA A 319 18.24 -16.26 -14.13
C ALA A 319 19.33 -16.29 -15.21
N SER A 320 20.14 -17.35 -15.21
CA SER A 320 21.07 -17.68 -16.29
C SER A 320 21.40 -19.17 -16.21
N ASP A 321 21.19 -19.85 -17.33
CA ASP A 321 21.46 -21.26 -17.63
C ASP A 321 20.46 -22.32 -17.12
N VAL A 322 19.24 -22.28 -17.69
CA VAL A 322 18.46 -23.51 -17.85
C VAL A 322 19.10 -24.35 -18.97
N VAL A 323 20.07 -25.18 -18.60
CA VAL A 323 20.31 -26.45 -19.30
C VAL A 323 19.74 -27.53 -18.40
N VAL A 324 18.57 -28.06 -18.76
CA VAL A 324 17.98 -29.21 -18.09
C VAL A 324 18.89 -30.42 -18.35
N PRO A 325 19.57 -31.01 -17.35
CA PRO A 325 20.24 -32.28 -17.54
C PRO A 325 19.19 -33.41 -17.51
N PRO A 326 19.43 -34.54 -18.20
CA PRO A 326 18.52 -35.66 -18.15
C PRO A 326 18.48 -36.23 -16.73
N VAL A 327 17.26 -36.41 -16.23
CA VAL A 327 16.97 -36.97 -14.90
C VAL A 327 17.56 -38.37 -14.78
N THR A 328 18.60 -38.53 -13.97
CA THR A 328 18.96 -39.82 -13.38
C THR A 328 18.20 -40.00 -12.06
N PRO A 329 17.68 -41.21 -11.77
CA PRO A 329 16.93 -41.46 -10.54
C PRO A 329 17.86 -41.31 -9.32
N PRO A 330 17.35 -40.80 -8.18
CA PRO A 330 18.19 -40.60 -6.99
C PRO A 330 18.58 -41.96 -6.38
N PRO A 331 19.78 -42.05 -5.76
CA PRO A 331 20.17 -43.19 -4.96
C PRO A 331 19.36 -43.27 -3.65
N PRO A 332 19.36 -44.42 -2.94
CA PRO A 332 18.55 -44.61 -1.74
C PRO A 332 19.03 -43.68 -0.62
N VAL A 333 18.11 -42.88 -0.09
CA VAL A 333 18.35 -41.96 1.02
C VAL A 333 18.49 -42.75 2.32
N THR A 334 19.60 -42.53 3.04
CA THR A 334 19.78 -42.93 4.44
C THR A 334 18.87 -42.07 5.33
N PRO A 335 18.21 -42.62 6.37
CA PRO A 335 17.14 -41.91 7.06
C PRO A 335 17.65 -40.72 7.86
N ILE A 336 17.09 -39.56 7.57
CA ILE A 336 17.21 -38.31 8.33
C ILE A 336 16.36 -38.45 9.60
N PRO A 337 16.82 -37.99 10.78
CA PRO A 337 16.01 -38.01 12.00
C PRO A 337 14.71 -37.21 11.80
N THR A 338 13.60 -37.86 12.15
CA THR A 338 12.23 -37.39 11.95
C THR A 338 12.03 -35.99 12.54
N PRO A 339 11.54 -35.01 11.75
CA PRO A 339 10.93 -33.81 12.30
C PRO A 339 9.76 -34.23 13.19
N LEU A 340 9.55 -33.53 14.31
CA LEU A 340 8.31 -33.70 15.08
C LEU A 340 7.12 -33.51 14.14
N PRO A 341 6.11 -34.40 14.15
CA PRO A 341 5.02 -34.33 13.20
C PRO A 341 4.25 -33.02 13.42
N VAL A 342 4.21 -32.17 12.40
CA VAL A 342 3.10 -31.25 12.22
C VAL A 342 1.93 -32.14 11.83
N ASP A 343 0.87 -32.10 12.64
CA ASP A 343 -0.32 -32.97 12.52
C ASP A 343 -0.91 -32.94 11.10
N ALA A 344 -0.48 -33.90 10.27
CA ALA A 344 -1.02 -34.16 8.95
C ALA A 344 -2.29 -35.00 9.11
N GLY A 345 -3.42 -34.34 9.36
CA GLY A 345 -4.71 -35.04 9.47
C GLY A 345 -5.94 -34.16 9.60
N VAL A 346 -5.76 -32.87 9.85
CA VAL A 346 -6.90 -31.95 10.02
C VAL A 346 -7.08 -31.17 8.72
N SER A 347 -8.11 -31.51 7.93
CA SER A 347 -8.48 -30.70 6.78
C SER A 347 -8.70 -29.24 7.22
N GLN A 348 -8.42 -28.25 6.38
CA GLN A 348 -8.66 -26.84 6.72
C GLN A 348 -10.09 -26.59 7.21
N GLN A 349 -11.05 -27.37 6.73
CA GLN A 349 -12.44 -27.32 7.17
C GLN A 349 -12.61 -27.77 8.63
N VAL A 350 -11.91 -28.82 9.06
CA VAL A 350 -11.91 -29.29 10.46
C VAL A 350 -11.17 -28.30 11.36
N LEU A 351 -10.07 -27.71 10.89
CA LEU A 351 -9.35 -26.67 11.64
C LEU A 351 -10.24 -25.43 11.84
N ARG A 352 -10.90 -24.96 10.76
CA ARG A 352 -11.86 -23.85 10.82
C ARG A 352 -12.98 -24.13 11.81
N ALA A 353 -13.57 -25.34 11.78
CA ALA A 353 -14.63 -25.71 12.70
C ALA A 353 -14.15 -25.71 14.17
N LYS A 354 -12.95 -26.24 14.44
CA LYS A 354 -12.35 -26.23 15.78
C LYS A 354 -12.02 -24.82 16.27
N LEU A 355 -11.47 -23.96 15.41
CA LEU A 355 -11.18 -22.57 15.76
C LEU A 355 -12.45 -21.77 16.03
N LEU A 356 -13.51 -21.95 15.24
CA LEU A 356 -14.81 -21.32 15.50
C LEU A 356 -15.42 -21.82 16.82
N ALA A 357 -15.38 -23.13 17.09
CA ALA A 357 -15.86 -23.69 18.35
C ALA A 357 -15.07 -23.17 19.56
N ALA A 358 -13.74 -23.11 19.45
CA ALA A 358 -12.87 -22.58 20.49
C ALA A 358 -13.08 -21.07 20.70
N GLY A 359 -13.28 -20.31 19.62
CA GLY A 359 -13.61 -18.89 19.66
C GLY A 359 -14.94 -18.64 20.37
N THR A 360 -16.00 -19.38 20.01
CA THR A 360 -17.30 -19.31 20.69
C THR A 360 -17.19 -19.69 22.17
N ALA A 361 -16.45 -20.75 22.50
CA ALA A 361 -16.26 -21.18 23.89
C ALA A 361 -15.44 -20.19 24.74
N SER A 362 -14.56 -19.41 24.10
CA SER A 362 -13.71 -18.41 24.75
C SER A 362 -14.31 -17.00 24.73
N GLN A 363 -15.43 -16.80 24.03
CA GLN A 363 -16.08 -15.52 23.90
C GLN A 363 -16.66 -15.08 25.24
N SER A 364 -15.97 -14.15 25.91
CA SER A 364 -16.35 -13.66 27.24
C SER A 364 -17.42 -12.55 27.18
N ILE A 365 -17.66 -11.96 26.00
CA ILE A 365 -18.63 -10.88 25.79
C ILE A 365 -19.46 -11.20 24.54
N HIS A 366 -20.78 -11.23 24.69
CA HIS A 366 -21.71 -11.42 23.58
C HIS A 366 -22.26 -10.09 23.11
N PHE A 367 -22.08 -9.79 21.82
CA PHE A 367 -22.67 -8.60 21.22
C PHE A 367 -24.12 -8.88 20.82
N ASN A 368 -25.03 -8.08 21.35
CA ASN A 368 -26.42 -8.02 20.93
C ASN A 368 -26.60 -6.68 20.19
N PRO A 369 -26.58 -6.68 18.84
CA PRO A 369 -26.70 -5.45 18.05
C PRO A 369 -28.05 -4.73 18.25
N ASN A 370 -29.03 -5.38 18.89
CA ASN A 370 -30.30 -4.79 19.24
C ASN A 370 -30.35 -4.17 20.65
N ALA A 371 -29.37 -4.44 21.52
CA ALA A 371 -29.32 -3.91 22.87
C ALA A 371 -29.08 -2.40 22.87
N ALA A 372 -29.94 -1.65 23.57
CA ALA A 372 -29.88 -0.19 23.61
C ALA A 372 -28.52 0.33 24.14
N ILE A 373 -28.00 -0.32 25.18
CA ILE A 373 -26.70 0.02 25.78
C ILE A 373 -25.56 -0.16 24.75
N GLN A 374 -25.51 -1.29 24.04
CA GLN A 374 -24.47 -1.56 23.05
C GLN A 374 -24.57 -0.61 21.84
N LYS A 375 -25.78 -0.31 21.37
CA LYS A 375 -25.99 0.72 20.32
C LYS A 375 -25.40 2.06 20.73
N ARG A 376 -25.60 2.47 21.98
CA ARG A 376 -25.06 3.74 22.48
C ARG A 376 -23.54 3.69 22.63
N ILE A 377 -23.00 2.59 23.17
CA ILE A 377 -21.55 2.36 23.29
C ILE A 377 -20.86 2.54 21.92
N PHE A 378 -21.38 1.89 20.88
CA PHE A 378 -20.81 1.98 19.53
C PHE A 378 -21.01 3.36 18.89
N ALA A 379 -22.16 4.01 19.11
CA ALA A 379 -22.42 5.36 18.60
C ALA A 379 -21.44 6.40 19.17
N ASP A 380 -21.00 6.21 20.42
CA ASP A 380 -20.03 7.09 21.08
C ASP A 380 -18.56 6.67 20.80
N GLY A 381 -18.32 5.63 19.99
CA GLY A 381 -16.98 5.18 19.60
C GLY A 381 -16.26 4.26 20.61
N PHE A 382 -16.98 3.72 21.60
CA PHE A 382 -16.43 2.83 22.62
C PHE A 382 -16.65 1.36 22.26
N VAL A 383 -15.91 0.45 22.89
CA VAL A 383 -16.07 -1.01 22.77
C VAL A 383 -16.45 -1.61 24.11
N PRO A 384 -17.52 -2.43 24.22
CA PRO A 384 -17.86 -3.09 25.47
C PRO A 384 -16.73 -4.01 25.94
N ASN A 385 -16.28 -3.86 27.17
CA ASN A 385 -15.21 -4.67 27.77
C ASN A 385 -15.68 -5.45 29.03
N SER A 386 -16.96 -5.36 29.38
CA SER A 386 -17.61 -6.20 30.39
C SER A 386 -18.90 -6.85 29.86
N SER A 387 -19.36 -7.90 30.54
CA SER A 387 -20.75 -8.33 30.46
C SER A 387 -21.69 -7.23 30.99
N GLU A 388 -22.96 -7.28 30.59
CA GLU A 388 -24.00 -6.48 31.26
C GLU A 388 -24.13 -6.90 32.73
N PHE A 389 -24.35 -5.93 33.61
CA PHE A 389 -24.57 -6.12 35.04
C PHE A 389 -25.76 -5.29 35.51
N SER A 390 -26.32 -5.64 36.68
CA SER A 390 -27.40 -4.87 37.30
C SER A 390 -26.97 -4.31 38.65
N THR A 391 -27.51 -3.15 39.00
CA THR A 391 -27.39 -2.57 40.35
C THR A 391 -28.71 -1.93 40.76
N GLU A 392 -28.99 -1.87 42.06
CA GLU A 392 -30.17 -1.22 42.60
C GLU A 392 -29.78 0.01 43.42
N THR A 393 -30.51 1.11 43.23
CA THR A 393 -30.28 2.34 43.99
C THR A 393 -31.61 3.07 44.14
N GLY A 394 -31.99 3.39 45.39
CA GLY A 394 -33.25 4.07 45.68
C GLY A 394 -34.51 3.28 45.30
N GLY A 395 -34.44 1.94 45.31
CA GLY A 395 -35.55 1.06 44.92
C GLY A 395 -35.76 0.93 43.40
N LEU A 396 -34.85 1.48 42.59
CA LEU A 396 -34.86 1.36 41.14
C LEU A 396 -33.71 0.46 40.69
N ARG A 397 -33.97 -0.41 39.72
CA ARG A 397 -32.97 -1.29 39.10
C ARG A 397 -32.39 -0.64 37.84
N TYR A 398 -31.08 -0.69 37.72
CA TYR A 398 -30.32 -0.22 36.56
C TYR A 398 -29.57 -1.38 35.93
N VAL A 399 -29.50 -1.39 34.61
CA VAL A 399 -28.65 -2.29 33.83
C VAL A 399 -27.53 -1.46 33.24
N GLY A 400 -26.29 -1.94 33.35
CA GLY A 400 -25.12 -1.24 32.85
C GLY A 400 -24.08 -2.16 32.22
N GLN A 401 -23.19 -1.56 31.45
CA GLN A 401 -22.08 -2.23 30.80
C GLN A 401 -20.88 -1.29 30.74
N GLN A 402 -19.70 -1.79 31.10
CA GLN A 402 -18.47 -1.04 30.96
C GLN A 402 -17.98 -1.11 29.51
N ALA A 403 -17.46 0.00 29.03
CA ALA A 403 -16.86 0.13 27.73
C ALA A 403 -15.61 1.00 27.80
N GLU A 404 -14.69 0.73 26.89
CA GLU A 404 -13.41 1.42 26.79
C GLU A 404 -13.22 1.96 25.38
N HIS A 405 -12.71 3.19 25.29
CA HIS A 405 -12.36 3.78 24.02
C HIS A 405 -10.94 3.35 23.64
N LEU A 406 -10.83 2.45 22.66
CA LEU A 406 -9.57 1.79 22.30
C LEU A 406 -8.42 2.75 21.92
N ARG A 407 -8.73 4.00 21.57
CA ARG A 407 -7.73 5.02 21.22
C ARG A 407 -7.21 5.80 22.43
N THR A 408 -8.06 6.06 23.43
CA THR A 408 -7.73 6.96 24.56
C THR A 408 -7.59 6.24 25.88
N GLY A 409 -8.00 4.97 25.96
CA GLY A 409 -8.12 4.24 27.23
C GLY A 409 -9.22 4.81 28.15
N GLU A 410 -10.06 5.74 27.65
CA GLU A 410 -11.16 6.28 28.44
C GLU A 410 -12.14 5.15 28.77
N VAL A 411 -12.48 5.01 30.05
CA VAL A 411 -13.42 4.00 30.53
C VAL A 411 -14.73 4.67 30.93
N ARG A 412 -15.82 4.19 30.35
CA ARG A 412 -17.19 4.61 30.68
C ARG A 412 -18.02 3.41 31.10
N VAL A 413 -18.94 3.64 32.03
CA VAL A 413 -20.03 2.73 32.33
C VAL A 413 -21.30 3.33 31.73
N TYR A 414 -21.83 2.68 30.71
CA TYR A 414 -23.13 3.00 30.14
C TYR A 414 -24.20 2.29 30.93
N TYR A 415 -25.29 2.96 31.27
CA TYR A 415 -26.35 2.40 32.09
C TYR A 415 -27.72 2.99 31.76
N VAL A 416 -28.77 2.26 32.12
CA VAL A 416 -30.16 2.65 31.91
C VAL A 416 -31.03 2.06 33.02
N GLN A 417 -32.10 2.76 33.39
CA GLN A 417 -33.09 2.18 34.30
C GLN A 417 -33.84 1.05 33.58
N GLU A 418 -33.99 -0.09 34.24
CA GLU A 418 -34.68 -1.25 33.66
C GLU A 418 -36.11 -0.84 33.24
N GLY A 419 -36.43 -1.05 31.95
CA GLY A 419 -37.70 -0.65 31.34
C GLY A 419 -37.69 0.70 30.59
N LEU A 420 -36.64 1.52 30.73
CA LEU A 420 -36.50 2.82 30.05
C LEU A 420 -35.38 2.82 28.99
N TRP A 421 -35.38 1.83 28.10
CA TRP A 421 -34.28 1.53 27.18
C TRP A 421 -33.91 2.65 26.19
N ASP A 422 -34.76 3.67 26.02
CA ASP A 422 -34.47 4.83 25.16
C ASP A 422 -33.64 5.92 25.87
N ASP A 423 -33.39 5.82 27.18
CA ASP A 423 -32.66 6.82 28.00
C ASP A 423 -31.33 6.24 28.54
N VAL A 424 -30.48 5.74 27.63
CA VAL A 424 -29.14 5.26 27.99
C VAL A 424 -28.23 6.44 28.32
N ARG A 425 -27.64 6.41 29.51
CA ARG A 425 -26.69 7.41 30.01
C ARG A 425 -25.32 6.77 30.27
N PHE A 426 -24.32 7.59 30.57
CA PHE A 426 -23.00 7.07 30.96
C PHE A 426 -22.40 7.86 32.13
N VAL A 427 -21.49 7.21 32.85
CA VAL A 427 -20.55 7.82 33.78
C VAL A 427 -19.13 7.41 33.39
N GLY A 428 -18.14 8.27 33.56
CA GLY A 428 -16.75 7.96 33.21
C GLY A 428 -15.76 8.65 34.15
N GLN A 429 -14.55 8.09 34.22
CA GLN A 429 -13.38 8.79 34.76
C GLN A 429 -12.62 9.41 33.59
N ALA A 430 -12.17 10.66 33.75
CA ALA A 430 -11.21 11.23 32.82
C ALA A 430 -9.92 10.38 32.84
N ALA A 431 -9.30 10.19 31.67
CA ALA A 431 -8.06 9.44 31.55
C ALA A 431 -7.01 9.96 32.55
N GLY A 432 -6.44 9.04 33.34
CA GLY A 432 -5.38 9.32 34.31
C GLY A 432 -4.02 9.45 33.68
#